data_AF-A0A6A5RI63-F1
#
_entry.id   AF-A0A6A5RI63-F1
#
_cell.length_a   1.000
_cell.length_b   1.000
_cell.length_c   1.000
_cell.angle_alpha   90.00
_cell.angle_beta   90.00
_cell.angle_gamma   90.00
#
_symmetry.space_group_name_H-M   'P 1'
#
loop_
_entity.id
_entity.type
_entity.pdbx_description
1 polymer ?
#
loop_
_entity_poly.entity_id
_entity_poly.type
_entity_poly.pdbx_seq_one_letter_code
_entity_poly.pdbx_strand_id
1 'polypeptide(L)'
;SIPWDHLSLTFQHAIEISHRLGVDYIWIDSLCIIQDDISDWARGAATMCDVYTNSYLTIAATNSDSGEGGCYSVTGTRSGHDHSFSTTPDRLYTVHARKPLPHFNDFHKLEDETA
;
A
#
# COMPACT_ATOMS: atom_id res chain seq x y z
N SER A 1 -14.57 18.86 12.10
CA SER A 1 -13.36 18.44 11.38
C SER A 1 -12.43 17.76 12.37
N ILE A 2 -11.71 16.72 11.93
CA ILE A 2 -10.70 16.03 12.75
C ILE A 2 -9.40 16.85 12.67
N PRO A 3 -8.72 17.15 13.79
CA PRO A 3 -7.40 17.82 13.76
C PRO A 3 -6.38 17.01 12.96
N TRP A 4 -5.51 17.70 12.21
CA TRP A 4 -4.53 17.04 11.33
C TRP A 4 -3.56 16.13 12.08
N ASP A 5 -3.11 16.59 13.24
CA ASP A 5 -2.21 15.91 14.16
C ASP A 5 -2.83 14.71 14.87
N HIS A 6 -4.15 14.55 14.80
CA HIS A 6 -4.85 13.36 15.31
C HIS A 6 -4.99 12.25 14.26
N LEU A 7 -4.66 12.51 13.00
CA LEU A 7 -4.63 11.49 11.97
C LEU A 7 -3.34 10.69 12.06
N SER A 8 -3.42 9.38 11.84
CA SER A 8 -2.23 8.53 11.72
C SER A 8 -1.34 9.00 10.58
N LEU A 9 -0.04 8.70 10.66
CA LEU A 9 0.91 9.11 9.63
C LEU A 9 0.52 8.59 8.23
N THR A 10 -0.05 7.39 8.16
CA THR A 10 -0.56 6.80 6.90
C THR A 10 -1.73 7.61 6.34
N PHE A 11 -2.66 8.09 7.17
CA PHE A 11 -3.77 8.92 6.69
C PHE A 11 -3.29 10.28 6.22
N GLN A 12 -2.37 10.91 6.96
CA GLN A 12 -1.76 12.18 6.57
C GLN A 12 -1.11 12.07 5.19
N HIS A 13 -0.25 11.05 5.00
CA HIS A 13 0.40 10.81 3.71
C HIS A 13 -0.58 10.43 2.60
N ALA A 14 -1.62 9.63 2.88
CA ALA A 14 -2.62 9.27 1.88
C ALA A 14 -3.39 10.50 1.37
N ILE A 15 -3.81 11.39 2.27
CA ILE A 15 -4.47 12.67 1.93
C ILE A 15 -3.52 13.55 1.10
N GLU A 16 -2.26 13.67 1.51
CA GLU A 16 -1.25 14.42 0.78
C GLU A 16 -1.01 13.86 -0.63
N ILE A 17 -0.91 12.54 -0.77
CA ILE A 17 -0.76 11.86 -2.06
C ILE A 17 -1.96 12.16 -2.96
N SER A 18 -3.20 12.01 -2.45
CA SER A 18 -4.41 12.29 -3.22
C SER A 18 -4.44 13.73 -3.73
N HIS A 19 -4.17 14.72 -2.86
CA HIS A 19 -4.15 16.12 -3.27
C HIS A 19 -3.05 16.41 -4.31
N ARG A 20 -1.86 15.81 -4.17
CA ARG A 20 -0.77 15.96 -5.15
C ARG A 20 -1.13 15.38 -6.51
N LEU A 21 -2.01 14.38 -6.55
CA LEU A 21 -2.53 13.78 -7.77
C LEU A 21 -3.76 14.52 -8.33
N GLY A 22 -4.19 15.62 -7.70
CA GLY A 22 -5.37 16.38 -8.10
C GLY A 22 -6.69 15.70 -7.75
N VAL A 23 -6.68 14.78 -6.77
CA VAL A 23 -7.87 14.10 -6.26
C VAL A 23 -8.25 14.72 -4.92
N ASP A 24 -9.38 15.42 -4.88
CA ASP A 24 -9.80 16.18 -3.69
C ASP A 24 -10.47 15.33 -2.60
N TYR A 25 -10.92 14.12 -2.96
CA TYR A 25 -11.67 13.25 -2.05
C TYR A 25 -10.97 11.91 -1.90
N ILE A 26 -10.80 11.51 -0.64
CA ILE A 26 -10.29 10.20 -0.28
C ILE A 26 -11.32 9.51 0.62
N TRP A 27 -11.51 8.22 0.38
CA TRP A 27 -12.32 7.36 1.24
C TRP A 27 -11.39 6.51 2.11
N ILE A 28 -11.57 6.60 3.42
CA ILE A 28 -10.87 5.81 4.44
C ILE A 28 -11.95 5.25 5.35
N ASP A 29 -12.12 3.94 5.39
CA ASP A 29 -13.22 3.25 6.08
C ASP A 29 -13.44 3.74 7.53
N SER A 30 -12.38 3.84 8.31
CA SER A 30 -12.36 4.31 9.70
C SER A 30 -12.74 5.78 9.87
N LEU A 31 -12.72 6.59 8.80
CA LEU A 31 -13.15 7.99 8.81
C LEU A 31 -14.52 8.20 8.15
N CYS A 32 -14.86 7.37 7.17
CA CYS A 32 -16.05 7.53 6.34
C CYS A 32 -17.25 6.69 6.80
N ILE A 33 -17.04 5.72 7.69
CA ILE A 33 -18.08 4.88 8.30
C ILE A 33 -18.17 5.23 9.78
N ILE A 34 -19.39 5.36 10.31
CA ILE A 34 -19.60 5.60 11.74
C ILE A 34 -19.31 4.30 12.50
N GLN A 35 -18.21 4.26 13.25
CA GLN A 35 -17.73 3.05 13.91
C GLN A 35 -18.63 2.60 15.09
N ASP A 36 -19.27 3.55 15.77
CA ASP A 36 -20.12 3.28 16.95
C ASP A 36 -21.56 2.87 16.59
N ASP A 37 -21.89 2.83 15.29
CA ASP A 37 -23.22 2.43 14.81
C ASP A 37 -23.11 1.15 13.98
N ILE A 38 -23.60 0.04 14.55
CA ILE A 38 -23.58 -1.29 13.92
C ILE A 38 -24.35 -1.29 12.58
N SER A 39 -25.45 -0.55 12.49
CA SER A 39 -26.25 -0.49 11.26
C SER A 39 -25.52 0.30 10.18
N ASP A 40 -24.86 1.40 10.54
CA ASP A 40 -24.07 2.20 9.60
C ASP A 40 -22.82 1.43 9.15
N TRP A 41 -22.15 0.76 10.08
CA TRP A 41 -21.03 -0.12 9.79
C TRP A 41 -21.40 -1.21 8.80
N ALA A 42 -22.51 -1.93 9.03
CA ALA A 42 -22.96 -3.00 8.15
C ALA A 42 -23.25 -2.50 6.73
N ARG A 43 -23.84 -1.30 6.62
CA ARG A 43 -24.10 -0.64 5.35
C ARG A 43 -22.80 -0.25 4.64
N GLY A 44 -21.87 0.40 5.35
CA GLY A 44 -20.58 0.81 4.79
C GLY A 44 -19.75 -0.39 4.33
N ALA A 45 -19.65 -1.43 5.17
CA ALA A 45 -18.96 -2.67 4.87
C ALA A 45 -19.52 -3.37 3.62
N ALA A 46 -20.84 -3.39 3.44
CA ALA A 46 -21.49 -3.96 2.26
C ALA A 46 -21.09 -3.24 0.96
N THR A 47 -20.77 -1.94 1.01
CA THR A 47 -20.38 -1.14 -0.15
C THR A 47 -18.87 -1.11 -0.42
N MET A 48 -18.06 -1.71 0.45
CA MET A 48 -16.60 -1.59 0.40
C MET A 48 -16.02 -2.10 -0.93
N CYS A 49 -16.54 -3.21 -1.47
CA CYS A 49 -16.14 -3.74 -2.77
C CYS A 49 -16.40 -2.73 -3.90
N ASP A 50 -17.57 -2.09 -3.89
CA ASP A 50 -17.95 -1.09 -4.89
C ASP A 50 -17.06 0.14 -4.79
N VAL A 51 -16.75 0.59 -3.57
CA VAL A 51 -15.87 1.75 -3.35
C VAL A 51 -14.47 1.49 -3.90
N TYR A 52 -13.87 0.33 -3.59
CA TYR A 52 -12.54 -0.02 -4.13
C TYR A 52 -12.54 -0.23 -5.64
N THR A 53 -13.61 -0.82 -6.20
CA THR A 53 -13.72 -1.10 -7.63
C THR A 53 -13.92 0.16 -8.46
N ASN A 54 -14.67 1.13 -7.93
CA ASN A 54 -15.02 2.36 -8.63
C ASN A 54 -14.16 3.56 -8.22
N SER A 55 -13.11 3.36 -7.42
CA SER A 55 -12.18 4.43 -7.05
C SER A 55 -11.37 4.87 -8.27
N TYR A 56 -10.98 6.15 -8.30
CA TYR A 56 -10.05 6.64 -9.33
C TYR A 56 -8.67 5.96 -9.18
N LEU A 57 -8.25 5.73 -7.94
CA LEU A 57 -7.06 4.96 -7.58
C LEU A 57 -7.22 4.43 -6.16
N THR A 58 -6.43 3.40 -5.83
CA THR A 58 -6.36 2.82 -4.49
C THR A 58 -4.92 2.89 -3.98
N ILE A 59 -4.71 3.50 -2.81
CA ILE A 59 -3.40 3.59 -2.14
C ILE A 59 -3.26 2.41 -1.18
N ALA A 60 -2.26 1.56 -1.39
CA ALA A 60 -1.96 0.43 -0.51
C ALA A 60 -0.63 0.67 0.26
N ALA A 61 -0.72 1.01 1.55
CA ALA A 61 0.43 1.26 2.42
C ALA A 61 0.92 -0.03 3.11
N THR A 62 1.56 -0.93 2.37
CA THR A 62 1.86 -2.31 2.82
C THR A 62 3.18 -2.48 3.59
N ASN A 63 3.86 -1.38 3.94
CA ASN A 63 5.21 -1.41 4.51
C ASN A 63 5.24 -1.43 6.06
N SER A 64 4.10 -1.30 6.72
CA SER A 64 3.98 -1.32 8.18
C SER A 64 2.76 -2.13 8.61
N ASP A 65 2.82 -2.64 9.83
CA ASP A 65 1.75 -3.33 10.56
C ASP A 65 0.78 -2.36 11.26
N SER A 66 1.04 -1.05 11.22
CA SER A 66 0.22 -0.03 11.88
C SER A 66 0.01 1.20 10.99
N GLY A 67 -0.93 2.07 11.41
CA GLY A 67 -1.18 3.35 10.77
C GLY A 67 -0.04 4.37 10.88
N GLU A 68 1.00 4.08 11.68
CA GLU A 68 2.10 5.00 11.94
C GLU A 68 3.27 4.87 10.95
N GLY A 69 3.22 3.87 10.06
CA GLY A 69 4.30 3.63 9.10
C GLY A 69 4.39 4.64 7.95
N GLY A 70 3.27 5.27 7.58
CA GLY A 70 3.21 6.20 6.45
C GLY A 70 3.29 5.52 5.08
N CYS A 71 3.22 6.33 4.01
CA CYS A 71 3.28 5.86 2.62
C CYS A 71 4.65 6.05 1.95
N TYR A 72 5.58 6.74 2.61
CA TYR A 72 6.90 7.05 2.04
C TYR A 72 7.98 6.12 2.61
N SER A 73 8.84 5.60 1.74
CA SER A 73 10.02 4.84 2.16
C SER A 73 11.25 5.75 2.26
N VAL A 74 12.07 5.54 3.29
CA VAL A 74 13.39 6.18 3.38
C VAL A 74 14.30 5.56 2.30
N THR A 75 14.77 6.38 1.37
CA THR A 75 15.59 5.97 0.23
C THR A 75 16.97 5.42 0.61
N GLY A 76 17.38 5.49 1.87
CA GLY A 76 18.71 5.08 2.37
C GLY A 76 18.92 3.57 2.56
N THR A 77 17.86 2.77 2.63
CA THR A 77 17.93 1.30 2.85
C THR A 77 17.22 0.54 1.74
N ARG A 78 17.41 0.95 0.49
CA ARG A 78 17.21 0.03 -0.63
C ARG A 78 18.32 -1.03 -0.55
N SER A 79 18.08 -2.09 0.23
CA SER A 79 18.90 -3.30 0.22
C SER A 79 18.63 -4.05 -1.10
N GLY A 80 18.97 -3.40 -2.21
CA GLY A 80 19.22 -4.09 -3.46
C GLY A 80 20.51 -4.86 -3.27
N HIS A 81 20.51 -6.15 -3.59
CA HIS A 81 21.76 -6.86 -3.76
C HIS A 81 22.22 -6.60 -5.18
N ASP A 82 23.40 -6.01 -5.34
CA ASP A 82 24.02 -5.87 -6.65
C ASP A 82 24.47 -7.26 -7.11
N HIS A 83 23.79 -7.80 -8.12
CA HIS A 83 24.22 -9.02 -8.78
C HIS A 83 24.90 -8.63 -10.09
N SER A 84 26.23 -8.72 -10.12
CA SER A 84 26.99 -8.57 -11.34
C SER A 84 27.26 -9.96 -11.92
N PHE A 85 26.85 -10.17 -13.17
CA PHE A 85 27.19 -11.38 -13.92
C PHE A 85 27.78 -11.00 -15.28
N SER A 86 28.63 -11.88 -15.80
CA SER A 86 29.21 -11.75 -17.13
C SER A 86 28.63 -12.81 -18.04
N THR A 87 28.09 -12.39 -19.19
CA THR A 87 27.63 -13.30 -20.26
C THR A 87 28.67 -13.47 -21.37
N THR A 88 29.73 -12.65 -21.38
CA THR A 88 30.81 -12.62 -22.38
C THR A 88 32.10 -12.14 -21.72
N PRO A 89 33.28 -12.70 -22.06
CA PRO A 89 34.57 -12.44 -21.38
C PRO A 89 34.94 -10.96 -21.20
N ASP A 90 34.38 -10.09 -22.02
CA ASP A 90 34.81 -8.73 -22.29
C ASP A 90 33.75 -7.67 -21.94
N ARG A 91 32.60 -8.05 -21.35
CA ARG A 91 31.59 -7.08 -20.90
C ARG A 91 30.89 -7.50 -19.60
N LEU A 92 31.12 -6.71 -18.55
CA LEU A 92 30.41 -6.79 -17.28
C LEU A 92 29.10 -6.00 -17.35
N TYR A 93 28.03 -6.62 -16.87
CA TYR A 93 26.74 -5.96 -16.64
C TYR A 93 26.42 -6.00 -15.13
N THR A 94 25.98 -4.87 -14.60
CA THR A 94 25.46 -4.78 -13.23
C THR A 94 23.94 -4.83 -13.29
N VAL A 95 23.34 -5.83 -12.64
CA VAL A 95 21.89 -5.92 -12.48
C VAL A 95 21.53 -5.57 -11.05
N HIS A 96 20.68 -4.56 -10.89
CA HIS A 96 20.11 -4.18 -9.61
C HIS A 96 18.78 -4.91 -9.43
N ALA A 97 18.76 -5.90 -8.54
CA ALA A 97 17.55 -6.65 -8.20
C ALA A 97 17.06 -6.27 -6.80
N ARG A 98 15.73 -6.19 -6.61
CA ARG A 98 15.10 -6.01 -5.31
C ARG A 98 14.63 -7.36 -4.78
N LYS A 99 14.81 -7.61 -3.48
CA LYS A 99 14.16 -8.77 -2.84
C LYS A 99 12.63 -8.60 -2.99
N PRO A 100 11.88 -9.67 -3.34
CA PRO A 100 10.43 -9.64 -3.34
C PRO A 100 9.92 -9.14 -1.98
N LEU A 101 8.87 -8.31 -1.99
CA LEU A 101 8.23 -7.91 -0.75
C LEU A 101 7.65 -9.16 -0.06
N PRO A 102 7.74 -9.30 1.28
CA PRO A 102 7.31 -10.52 1.98
C PRO A 102 5.90 -10.99 1.62
N HIS A 103 4.95 -10.06 1.42
CA HIS A 103 3.56 -10.34 1.09
C HIS A 103 3.31 -10.75 -0.38
N PHE A 104 4.32 -10.66 -1.25
CA PHE A 104 4.21 -11.16 -2.63
C PHE A 104 4.53 -12.66 -2.75
N ASN A 105 5.08 -13.29 -1.71
CA ASN A 105 5.38 -14.72 -1.73
C ASN A 105 4.13 -15.61 -1.49
N ASP A 106 3.01 -15.04 -1.04
CA ASP A 106 1.79 -15.82 -0.76
C ASP A 106 0.99 -16.20 -2.00
N PHE A 107 1.27 -15.60 -3.17
CA PHE A 107 0.59 -15.96 -4.42
C PHE A 107 0.90 -17.39 -4.89
N HIS A 108 2.04 -17.97 -4.51
CA HIS A 108 2.38 -19.36 -4.85
C HIS A 108 1.80 -20.41 -3.90
N LYS A 109 1.18 -20.02 -2.79
CA LYS A 109 0.53 -20.99 -1.88
C LYS A 109 -0.92 -21.30 -2.24
N LEU A 110 -1.55 -20.49 -3.09
CA LEU A 110 -2.95 -20.69 -3.48
C LEU A 110 -3.14 -21.67 -4.64
N GLU A 111 -2.07 -22.08 -5.33
CA GLU A 111 -2.15 -23.08 -6.42
C GLU A 111 -1.94 -24.53 -5.92
N ASP A 112 -1.40 -24.72 -4.71
CA ASP A 112 -1.13 -26.05 -4.14
C ASP A 112 -2.25 -26.60 -3.23
N GLU A 113 -3.31 -25.83 -2.93
CA GLU A 113 -4.46 -26.31 -2.13
C GLU A 113 -5.66 -26.82 -2.96
N THR A 114 -5.51 -26.95 -4.29
CA THR A 114 -6.54 -27.49 -5.18
C THR A 114 -6.13 -28.74 -5.98
N ALA A 115 -5.20 -29.55 -5.46
CA ALA A 115 -4.84 -30.85 -6.06
C ALA A 115 -5.16 -32.03 -5.13
#